data_AF-I4Z6U6-F1
#
_entry.id   AF-I4Z6U6-F1
#
_cell.length_a   1.000
_cell.length_b   1.000
_cell.length_c   1.000
_cell.angle_alpha   90.00
_cell.angle_beta   90.00
_cell.angle_gamma   90.00
#
_symmetry.space_group_name_H-M   'P 1'
#
loop_
_entity.id
_entity.type
_entity.pdbx_description
1 polymer ?
#
loop_
_entity_poly.entity_id
_entity_poly.type
_entity_poly.pdbx_seq_one_letter_code
_entity_poly.pdbx_strand_id
1 'polypeptide(L)'
;MGIMGSFINKTIVFFVCLFLLSGCFPSFRPQKKVRCRINVKNGTFVLVDYVGTLDRDFPSEVYFVRDKDSVLVHKGYRTKNMSVKDNTLIIYLKGEVLYHRCKINDYSIMTSLYN
;
A
#
# COMPACT_ATOMS: atom_id res chain seq x y z
N MET A 1 53.12 7.64 -22.46
CA MET A 1 52.49 7.28 -21.16
C MET A 1 51.28 8.16 -20.81
N GLY A 2 50.48 8.62 -21.80
CA GLY A 2 49.36 9.57 -21.56
C GLY A 2 47.96 9.08 -21.98
N ILE A 3 47.88 8.00 -22.74
CA ILE A 3 46.63 7.49 -23.32
C ILE A 3 45.88 6.57 -22.34
N MET A 4 46.64 5.75 -21.59
CA MET A 4 46.13 4.79 -20.59
C MET A 4 45.45 5.50 -19.42
N GLY A 5 46.02 6.61 -18.92
CA GLY A 5 45.45 7.39 -17.82
C GLY A 5 44.17 8.14 -18.20
N SER A 6 44.04 8.56 -19.46
CA SER A 6 42.82 9.20 -19.99
C SER A 6 41.64 8.22 -20.07
N PHE A 7 41.90 6.97 -20.48
CA PHE A 7 40.89 5.91 -20.51
C PHE A 7 40.42 5.51 -19.10
N ILE A 8 41.35 5.35 -18.15
CA ILE A 8 41.02 5.04 -16.75
C ILE A 8 40.15 6.15 -16.14
N ASN A 9 40.48 7.42 -16.38
CA ASN A 9 39.65 8.55 -15.91
C ASN A 9 38.24 8.55 -16.51
N LYS A 10 38.09 8.28 -17.82
CA LYS A 10 36.75 8.18 -18.45
C LYS A 10 35.91 7.06 -17.86
N THR A 11 36.51 5.88 -17.64
CA THR A 11 35.82 4.73 -17.06
C THR A 11 35.38 5.03 -15.62
N ILE A 12 36.26 5.61 -14.80
CA ILE A 12 35.93 5.98 -13.42
C ILE A 12 34.79 7.02 -13.39
N VAL A 13 34.86 8.06 -14.23
CA VAL A 13 33.79 9.08 -14.32
C VAL A 13 32.47 8.45 -14.77
N PHE A 14 32.49 7.52 -15.72
CA PHE A 14 31.28 6.80 -16.14
C PHE A 14 30.66 5.99 -14.99
N PHE A 15 31.47 5.26 -14.22
CA PHE A 15 30.98 4.55 -13.04
C PHE A 15 30.43 5.49 -11.97
N VAL A 16 31.11 6.61 -11.68
CA VAL A 16 30.62 7.63 -10.75
C VAL A 16 29.29 8.23 -11.22
N CYS A 17 29.15 8.54 -12.52
CA CYS A 17 27.87 8.99 -13.09
C CYS A 17 26.77 7.93 -12.97
N LEU A 18 27.09 6.64 -13.16
CA LEU A 18 26.13 5.55 -12.97
C LEU A 18 25.65 5.42 -11.51
N PHE A 19 26.57 5.56 -10.55
CA PHE A 19 26.25 5.57 -9.11
C PHE A 19 25.47 6.81 -8.68
N LEU A 20 25.73 7.97 -9.29
CA LEU A 20 24.94 9.17 -9.04
C LEU A 20 23.52 9.03 -9.60
N LEU A 21 23.36 8.41 -10.78
CA LEU A 21 22.04 8.11 -11.36
C LEU A 21 21.22 7.15 -10.48
N SER A 22 21.83 6.17 -9.81
CA SER A 22 21.11 5.27 -8.91
C SER A 22 20.70 5.93 -7.58
N GLY A 23 21.34 7.03 -7.18
CA GLY A 23 20.98 7.83 -6.00
C GLY A 23 20.00 8.98 -6.25
N CYS A 24 19.79 9.38 -7.51
CA CYS A 24 18.93 10.52 -7.87
C CYS A 24 17.45 10.19 -8.10
N PHE A 25 17.06 8.92 -8.06
CA PHE A 25 15.64 8.56 -8.15
C PHE A 25 15.01 8.53 -6.75
N PRO A 26 13.99 9.35 -6.47
CA PRO A 26 13.22 9.19 -5.24
C PRO A 26 12.70 7.76 -5.17
N SER A 27 12.72 7.15 -3.98
CA SER A 27 12.14 5.83 -3.77
C SER A 27 10.69 5.83 -4.28
N PHE A 28 10.44 5.17 -5.41
CA PHE A 28 9.10 5.03 -5.99
C PHE A 28 8.21 4.05 -5.22
N ARG A 29 8.66 3.57 -4.05
CA ARG A 29 7.86 2.68 -3.23
C ARG A 29 6.71 3.47 -2.63
N PRO A 30 5.46 3.02 -2.83
CA PRO A 30 4.32 3.69 -2.24
C PRO A 30 4.42 3.64 -0.72
N GLN A 31 4.14 4.77 -0.08
CA GLN A 31 4.12 4.89 1.37
C GLN A 31 2.78 4.44 1.91
N LYS A 32 2.81 3.62 2.98
CA LYS A 32 1.61 3.19 3.68
C LYS A 32 1.09 4.31 4.57
N LYS A 33 -0.19 4.63 4.43
CA LYS A 33 -0.88 5.61 5.27
C LYS A 33 -2.12 4.96 5.87
N VAL A 34 -2.17 4.87 7.20
CA VAL A 34 -3.38 4.40 7.89
C VAL A 34 -4.43 5.51 7.81
N ARG A 35 -5.59 5.18 7.25
CA ARG A 35 -6.68 6.13 7.03
C ARG A 35 -7.78 6.02 8.08
N CYS A 36 -8.16 4.80 8.46
CA CYS A 36 -9.22 4.57 9.43
C CYS A 36 -8.88 3.35 10.30
N ARG A 37 -9.25 3.42 11.59
CA ARG A 37 -9.19 2.31 12.54
C ARG A 37 -10.54 2.18 13.22
N ILE A 38 -11.08 0.97 13.28
CA ILE A 38 -12.31 0.66 14.01
C ILE A 38 -11.99 -0.46 15.00
N ASN A 39 -12.01 -0.11 16.29
CA ASN A 39 -11.84 -1.08 17.36
C ASN A 39 -13.14 -1.86 17.55
N VAL A 40 -13.03 -3.18 17.62
CA VAL A 40 -14.12 -4.11 17.86
C VAL A 40 -13.73 -5.05 18.99
N LYS A 41 -14.67 -5.85 19.49
CA LYS A 41 -14.47 -6.67 20.70
C LYS A 41 -13.23 -7.57 20.62
N ASN A 42 -12.96 -8.15 19.45
CA ASN A 42 -11.91 -9.18 19.26
C ASN A 42 -10.70 -8.69 18.46
N GLY A 43 -10.56 -7.38 18.22
CA GLY A 43 -9.45 -6.83 17.44
C GLY A 43 -9.77 -5.46 16.85
N THR A 44 -9.04 -5.06 15.82
CA THR A 44 -9.19 -3.77 15.16
C THR A 44 -9.18 -3.95 13.65
N PHE A 45 -10.17 -3.37 12.97
CA PHE A 45 -10.11 -3.20 11.52
C PHE A 45 -9.29 -1.95 11.18
N VAL A 46 -8.34 -2.06 10.26
CA VAL A 46 -7.43 -0.99 9.85
C VAL A 46 -7.48 -0.84 8.34
N LEU A 47 -7.92 0.32 7.87
CA LEU A 47 -7.87 0.72 6.47
C LEU A 47 -6.57 1.44 6.20
N VAL A 48 -5.81 0.94 5.23
CA VAL A 48 -4.50 1.44 4.81
C VAL A 48 -4.58 1.84 3.35
N ASP A 49 -4.20 3.08 3.07
CA ASP A 49 -3.99 3.58 1.72
C ASP A 49 -2.49 3.57 1.38
N TYR A 50 -2.20 3.56 0.10
CA TYR A 50 -0.84 3.59 -0.45
C TYR A 50 -0.68 4.87 -1.27
N VAL A 51 0.24 5.73 -0.87
CA VAL A 51 0.51 7.01 -1.54
C VAL A 51 1.88 6.91 -2.20
N GLY A 52 1.92 6.87 -3.53
CA GLY A 52 3.16 6.91 -4.31
C GLY A 52 3.46 8.31 -4.85
N THR A 53 4.65 8.46 -5.44
CA THR A 53 5.09 9.68 -6.16
C THR A 53 4.54 9.79 -7.58
N LEU A 54 4.00 8.70 -8.14
CA LEU A 54 3.36 8.67 -9.46
C LEU A 54 1.85 8.87 -9.28
N ASP A 55 1.18 9.50 -10.26
CA ASP A 55 -0.29 9.67 -10.36
C ASP A 55 -1.08 8.34 -10.53
N ARG A 56 -0.48 7.21 -10.14
CA ARG A 56 -1.11 5.91 -10.21
C ARG A 56 -1.96 5.70 -8.96
N ASP A 57 -3.24 5.43 -9.17
CA ASP A 57 -4.12 4.98 -8.10
C ASP A 57 -3.64 3.62 -7.57
N PHE A 58 -3.36 3.55 -6.27
CA PHE A 58 -3.04 2.30 -5.58
C PHE A 58 -4.29 1.76 -4.88
N PRO A 59 -4.48 0.42 -4.83
CA PRO A 59 -5.60 -0.16 -4.11
C PRO A 59 -5.39 0.02 -2.61
N SER A 60 -6.47 0.37 -1.90
CA SER A 60 -6.49 0.37 -0.45
C SER A 60 -6.63 -1.05 0.09
N GLU A 61 -6.10 -1.28 1.29
CA GLU A 61 -6.15 -2.57 1.97
C GLU A 61 -6.82 -2.42 3.33
N VAL A 62 -7.70 -3.35 3.68
CA VAL A 62 -8.29 -3.45 5.01
C VAL A 62 -7.75 -4.70 5.69
N TYR A 63 -7.18 -4.51 6.87
CA TYR A 63 -6.67 -5.57 7.72
C TYR A 63 -7.52 -5.73 8.98
N PHE A 64 -7.69 -6.96 9.43
CA PHE A 64 -8.10 -7.24 10.80
C PHE A 64 -6.85 -7.56 11.61
N VAL A 65 -6.62 -6.78 12.66
CA VAL A 65 -5.44 -6.88 13.53
C VAL A 65 -5.90 -7.38 14.89
N ARG A 66 -5.27 -8.43 15.39
CA ARG A 66 -5.50 -8.98 16.72
C ARG A 66 -4.16 -9.36 17.32
N ASP A 67 -3.85 -8.79 18.48
CA ASP A 67 -2.57 -8.99 19.18
C ASP A 67 -1.35 -8.69 18.27
N LYS A 68 -0.57 -9.71 17.91
CA LYS A 68 0.59 -9.59 17.01
C LYS A 68 0.32 -10.04 15.58
N ASP A 69 -0.89 -10.52 15.30
CA ASP A 69 -1.29 -11.02 13.99
C ASP A 69 -2.13 -10.00 13.23
N SER A 70 -1.99 -10.02 11.90
CA SER A 70 -2.83 -9.25 11.00
C SER A 70 -3.23 -10.09 9.79
N VAL A 71 -4.49 -10.00 9.41
CA VAL A 71 -5.05 -10.74 8.27
C VAL A 71 -5.63 -9.74 7.29
N LEU A 72 -5.26 -9.86 6.02
CA LEU A 72 -5.87 -9.09 4.94
C LEU A 72 -7.33 -9.53 4.77
N VAL A 73 -8.23 -8.56 4.83
CA VAL A 73 -9.68 -8.78 4.75
C VAL A 73 -10.22 -8.34 3.39
N HIS A 74 -9.71 -7.24 2.87
CA HIS A 74 -10.17 -6.66 1.61
C HIS A 74 -9.05 -5.86 0.94
N LYS A 75 -9.03 -5.88 -0.39
CA LYS A 75 -8.19 -5.04 -1.23
C LYS A 75 -9.00 -4.55 -2.41
N GLY A 76 -8.99 -3.25 -2.67
CA GLY A 76 -9.80 -2.67 -3.75
C GLY A 76 -9.40 -1.24 -4.09
N TYR A 77 -9.77 -0.82 -5.30
CA TYR A 77 -9.55 0.54 -5.77
C TYR A 77 -10.67 1.47 -5.30
N ARG A 78 -10.31 2.76 -5.11
CA ARG A 78 -11.24 3.83 -4.76
C ARG A 78 -12.09 3.51 -3.51
N THR A 79 -11.48 2.86 -2.53
CA THR A 79 -12.09 2.63 -1.21
C THR A 79 -12.24 3.97 -0.49
N LYS A 80 -13.46 4.26 -0.06
CA LYS A 80 -13.82 5.55 0.55
C LYS A 80 -13.76 5.49 2.06
N ASN A 81 -14.41 4.51 2.67
CA ASN A 81 -14.44 4.37 4.12
C ASN A 81 -14.87 2.94 4.50
N MET A 82 -14.88 2.68 5.80
CA MET A 82 -15.47 1.48 6.37
C MET A 82 -16.29 1.84 7.62
N SER A 83 -17.27 1.01 7.94
CA SER A 83 -18.06 1.10 9.16
C SER A 83 -18.36 -0.30 9.68
N VAL A 84 -18.56 -0.45 10.99
CA VAL A 84 -19.05 -1.69 11.57
C VAL A 84 -20.47 -1.47 12.08
N LYS A 85 -21.39 -2.37 11.72
CA LYS A 85 -22.74 -2.43 12.25
C LYS A 85 -23.01 -3.84 12.74
N ASP A 86 -23.38 -3.97 14.00
CA ASP A 86 -23.50 -5.24 14.71
C ASP A 86 -22.19 -6.04 14.58
N ASN A 87 -22.22 -7.15 13.84
CA ASN A 87 -21.05 -7.97 13.52
C ASN A 87 -20.72 -7.95 12.02
N THR A 88 -21.07 -6.88 11.31
CA THR A 88 -20.77 -6.75 9.87
C THR A 88 -19.87 -5.55 9.64
N LEU A 89 -18.68 -5.80 9.09
CA LEU A 89 -17.85 -4.76 8.50
C LEU A 89 -18.40 -4.43 7.11
N ILE A 90 -18.77 -3.18 6.91
CA ILE A 90 -19.21 -2.64 5.62
C ILE A 90 -18.09 -1.77 5.07
N ILE A 91 -17.59 -2.12 3.89
CA ILE A 91 -16.55 -1.40 3.17
C ILE A 91 -17.19 -0.65 2.01
N TYR A 92 -17.06 0.67 2.01
CA TYR A 92 -17.61 1.52 0.97
C TYR A 92 -16.55 1.80 -0.10
N LEU A 93 -16.85 1.45 -1.35
CA LEU A 93 -15.93 1.67 -2.47
C LEU A 93 -16.67 2.10 -3.75
N LYS A 94 -15.92 2.72 -4.66
CA LYS A 94 -16.39 3.10 -6.01
C LYS A 94 -15.64 2.39 -7.14
N GLY A 95 -14.60 1.61 -6.81
CA GLY A 95 -13.73 0.98 -7.78
C GLY A 95 -13.93 -0.53 -7.85
N GLU A 96 -12.91 -1.20 -8.37
CA GLU A 96 -12.87 -2.65 -8.47
C GLU A 96 -12.36 -3.30 -7.18
N VAL A 97 -12.95 -4.45 -6.84
CA VAL A 97 -12.50 -5.30 -5.74
C VAL A 97 -11.47 -6.29 -6.28
N LEU A 98 -10.25 -6.25 -5.75
CA LEU A 98 -9.16 -7.16 -6.11
C LEU A 98 -9.13 -8.39 -5.22
N TYR A 99 -9.50 -8.21 -3.95
CA TYR A 99 -9.57 -9.29 -2.98
C TYR A 99 -10.65 -9.00 -1.95
N HIS A 100 -11.40 -10.02 -1.57
CA HIS A 100 -12.43 -9.91 -0.55
C HIS A 100 -12.60 -11.23 0.18
N ARG A 101 -12.52 -11.18 1.51
CA ARG A 101 -12.93 -12.26 2.38
C ARG A 101 -14.37 -11.99 2.82
N CYS A 102 -15.23 -13.01 2.84
CA CYS A 102 -16.64 -12.82 3.23
C CYS A 102 -16.87 -12.84 4.75
N LYS A 103 -15.97 -13.48 5.51
CA LYS A 103 -16.08 -13.61 6.97
C LYS A 103 -14.70 -13.71 7.64
N ILE A 104 -14.54 -13.06 8.79
CA ILE A 104 -13.37 -13.23 9.65
C ILE A 104 -13.79 -13.29 11.13
N ASN A 105 -13.45 -14.39 11.80
CA ASN A 105 -13.93 -14.68 13.15
C ASN A 105 -15.46 -14.54 13.22
N ASP A 106 -15.94 -13.68 14.12
CA ASP A 106 -17.37 -13.41 14.33
C ASP A 106 -17.94 -12.34 13.38
N TYR A 107 -17.10 -11.74 12.52
CA TYR A 107 -17.49 -10.63 11.66
C TYR A 107 -17.74 -11.07 10.22
N SER A 108 -18.93 -10.77 9.72
CA SER A 108 -19.22 -10.78 8.28
C SER A 108 -18.59 -9.56 7.62
N ILE A 109 -18.16 -9.69 6.37
CA ILE A 109 -17.55 -8.61 5.62
C ILE A 109 -18.35 -8.42 4.34
N MET A 110 -18.78 -7.19 4.12
CA MET A 110 -19.56 -6.80 2.96
C MET A 110 -18.93 -5.58 2.30
N THR A 111 -19.08 -5.52 0.99
CA THR A 111 -18.76 -4.34 0.20
C THR A 111 -20.06 -3.67 -0.23
N SER A 112 -20.08 -2.35 -0.17
CA SER A 112 -21.18 -1.52 -0.65
C SER A 112 -20.64 -0.55 -1.69
N LEU A 113 -21.23 -0.58 -2.87
CA LEU A 113 -20.98 0.42 -3.89
C LEU A 113 -21.60 1.74 -3.43
N TYR A 114 -20.80 2.80 -3.42
CA TYR A 114 -21.27 4.16 -3.11
C TYR A 114 -21.55 4.89 -4.43
N ASN A 115 -22.74 5.45 -4.60
CA ASN A 115 -23.05 6.30 -5.76
C ASN A 115 -22.30 7.64 -5.68
#